data_AF-A0A437CU35-F1
#
_entry.id   AF-A0A437CU35-F1
#
_cell.length_a   1.000
_cell.length_b   1.000
_cell.length_c   1.000
_cell.angle_alpha   90.00
_cell.angle_beta   90.00
_cell.angle_gamma   90.00
#
_symmetry.space_group_name_H-M   'P 1'
#
loop_
_entity.id
_entity.type
_entity.pdbx_description
1 polymer ?
#
loop_
_entity_poly.entity_id
_entity_poly.type
_entity_poly.pdbx_seq_one_letter_code
_entity_poly.pdbx_strand_id
1 'polypeptide(L)'
;MYFLCFLEPSHQFLTIVSRWRSRLDGPRASHDQNKYQLRGSGEELLQMASAVERTDEHVREYLIYRGFTNTLKHLDNEMKADKEKGFRVDKIIEQLQQFVQSFDLCSLKEYWLYLDRRLFCRLEDVYKSTVNKLRTSLYRYYVINTIQRGNLEKTQEFFQKQALELQGQPEWRDWFVLPFLPSPEQNPAFLPYFSRQWADTFLVSLHNFLSVLFQCVHIL
;
A
#
# COMPACT_ATOMS: atom_id res chain seq x y z
N MET A 1 -18.24 4.39 14.74
CA MET A 1 -18.28 3.11 15.46
C MET A 1 -18.75 1.95 14.55
N TYR A 2 -18.20 1.84 13.32
CA TYR A 2 -18.52 0.76 12.37
C TYR A 2 -17.34 0.41 11.41
N PHE A 3 -16.08 0.58 11.85
CA PHE A 3 -14.89 0.47 10.98
C PHE A 3 -13.99 -0.74 11.25
N LEU A 4 -14.43 -1.73 12.03
CA LEU A 4 -13.54 -2.80 12.56
C LEU A 4 -14.11 -4.23 12.45
N CYS A 5 -14.83 -4.58 11.39
CA CYS A 5 -15.48 -5.91 11.33
C CYS A 5 -14.92 -6.96 10.36
N PHE A 6 -13.87 -6.75 9.56
CA PHE A 6 -13.44 -7.81 8.62
C PHE A 6 -11.95 -8.14 8.53
N LEU A 7 -11.12 -7.50 9.33
CA LEU A 7 -9.81 -8.03 9.70
C LEU A 7 -9.82 -8.05 11.21
N GLU A 8 -9.73 -9.23 11.84
CA GLU A 8 -9.38 -9.31 13.27
C GLU A 8 -8.19 -8.37 13.47
N PRO A 9 -8.37 -7.23 14.15
CA PRO A 9 -7.30 -6.29 14.31
C PRO A 9 -6.35 -6.96 15.28
N SER A 10 -5.22 -7.48 14.77
CA SER A 10 -4.11 -7.87 15.63
C SER A 10 -3.90 -6.71 16.61
N HIS A 11 -3.77 -7.01 17.91
CA HIS A 11 -3.65 -6.02 18.99
C HIS A 11 -2.71 -4.85 18.64
N GLN A 12 -1.69 -5.13 17.81
CA GLN A 12 -0.72 -4.20 17.23
C GLN A 12 -1.30 -3.11 16.31
N PHE A 13 -2.34 -3.39 15.51
CA PHE A 13 -3.02 -2.38 14.67
C PHE A 13 -3.80 -1.40 15.55
N LEU A 14 -4.43 -1.88 16.62
CA LEU A 14 -5.05 -1.03 17.63
C LEU A 14 -4.01 -0.20 18.39
N THR A 15 -2.81 -0.73 18.65
CA THR A 15 -1.70 0.02 19.27
C THR A 15 -1.20 1.14 18.37
N ILE A 16 -1.07 0.91 17.06
CA ILE A 16 -0.63 1.95 16.10
C ILE A 16 -1.70 3.03 15.94
N VAL A 17 -2.97 2.64 15.78
CA VAL A 17 -4.09 3.58 15.66
C VAL A 17 -4.31 4.35 16.97
N SER A 18 -4.17 3.70 18.14
CA SER A 18 -4.25 4.39 19.44
C SER A 18 -3.08 5.32 19.69
N ARG A 19 -1.86 4.97 19.28
CA ARG A 19 -0.69 5.86 19.37
C ARG A 19 -0.79 7.06 18.42
N TRP A 20 -1.41 6.88 17.26
CA TRP A 20 -1.76 7.96 16.33
C TRP A 20 -2.87 8.86 16.90
N ARG A 21 -3.91 8.26 17.48
CA ARG A 21 -5.01 8.97 18.16
C ARG A 21 -4.53 9.76 19.37
N SER A 22 -3.64 9.20 20.19
CA SER A 22 -3.01 9.90 21.31
C SER A 22 -2.04 11.00 20.91
N ARG A 23 -1.53 11.03 19.67
CA ARG A 23 -0.77 12.17 19.13
C ARG A 23 -1.66 13.30 18.60
N LEU A 24 -2.88 12.99 18.16
CA LEU A 24 -3.87 13.98 17.73
C LEU A 24 -4.67 14.56 18.88
N ASP A 25 -4.97 13.74 19.89
CA ASP A 25 -5.58 14.16 21.14
C ASP A 25 -4.48 14.68 22.09
N GLY A 26 -3.85 15.80 21.73
CA GLY A 26 -3.08 16.61 22.68
C GLY A 26 -3.97 17.06 23.85
N PRO A 27 -3.40 17.39 25.02
CA PRO A 27 -4.18 17.74 26.20
C PRO A 27 -5.10 18.92 25.90
N ARG A 28 -6.39 18.78 26.25
CA ARG A 28 -7.41 19.83 26.10
C ARG A 28 -6.99 21.07 26.88
N ALA A 29 -6.34 22.01 26.20
CA ALA A 29 -6.19 23.37 26.67
C ALA A 29 -7.52 24.10 26.48
N SER A 30 -8.06 24.57 27.59
CA SER A 30 -9.17 25.50 27.69
C SER A 30 -8.86 26.82 26.99
N HIS A 31 -9.79 27.18 26.09
CA HIS A 31 -10.12 28.51 25.56
C HIS A 31 -9.00 29.46 25.09
N ASP A 32 -9.23 30.01 23.90
CA ASP A 32 -8.45 31.02 23.17
C ASP A 32 -7.10 30.59 22.57
N GLN A 33 -7.19 30.06 21.34
CA GLN A 33 -6.30 30.30 20.19
C GLN A 33 -6.47 29.14 19.20
N ASN A 34 -7.42 29.21 18.26
CA ASN A 34 -7.50 28.16 17.24
C ASN A 34 -8.06 28.65 15.90
N LYS A 35 -7.39 29.64 15.30
CA LYS A 35 -7.54 29.96 13.87
C LYS A 35 -6.29 29.69 13.03
N TYR A 36 -5.22 29.15 13.61
CA TYR A 36 -3.94 28.95 12.91
C TYR A 36 -3.39 27.52 12.92
N GLN A 37 -4.08 26.54 13.49
CA GLN A 37 -3.52 25.18 13.65
C GLN A 37 -3.93 24.17 12.56
N LEU A 38 -4.85 24.51 11.64
CA LEU A 38 -5.28 23.60 10.56
C LEU A 38 -4.48 23.72 9.26
N ARG A 39 -3.43 24.57 9.23
CA ARG A 39 -2.52 24.71 8.08
C ARG A 39 -1.28 23.79 8.17
N GLY A 40 -1.00 23.23 9.35
CA GLY A 40 0.27 22.54 9.64
C GLY A 40 0.42 21.14 9.04
N SER A 41 -0.64 20.34 8.91
CA SER A 41 -0.48 18.94 8.45
C SER A 41 -0.25 18.80 6.94
N GLY A 42 -0.76 19.75 6.14
CA GLY A 42 -0.48 19.82 4.70
C GLY A 42 0.88 20.47 4.40
N GLU A 43 1.29 21.45 5.21
CA GLU A 43 2.58 22.14 5.07
C GLU A 43 3.77 21.25 5.49
N GLU A 44 3.62 20.36 6.47
CA GLU A 44 4.68 19.41 6.86
C GLU A 44 4.96 18.38 5.76
N LEU A 45 3.93 17.82 5.10
CA LEU A 45 4.12 16.92 3.96
C LEU A 45 4.71 17.63 2.74
N LEU A 46 4.33 18.89 2.50
CA LEU A 46 4.94 19.75 1.48
C LEU A 46 6.40 20.11 1.85
N GLN A 47 6.71 20.34 3.13
CA GLN A 47 8.07 20.57 3.61
C GLN A 47 8.96 19.34 3.42
N MET A 48 8.44 18.14 3.68
CA MET A 48 9.20 16.88 3.53
C MET A 48 9.46 16.53 2.07
N ALA A 49 8.47 16.69 1.18
CA ALA A 49 8.71 16.58 -0.26
C ALA A 49 9.76 17.61 -0.73
N SER A 50 9.70 18.83 -0.20
CA SER A 50 10.70 19.87 -0.49
C SER A 50 12.10 19.55 0.09
N ALA A 51 12.20 18.74 1.14
CA ALA A 51 13.46 18.40 1.78
C ALA A 51 14.27 17.39 0.95
N VAL A 52 13.57 16.42 0.34
CA VAL A 52 14.18 15.48 -0.61
C VAL A 52 14.62 16.22 -1.88
N GLU A 53 13.75 17.05 -2.46
CA GLU A 53 14.09 17.87 -3.63
C GLU A 53 15.27 18.82 -3.34
N ARG A 54 15.32 19.41 -2.15
CA ARG A 54 16.43 20.26 -1.71
C ARG A 54 17.72 19.47 -1.50
N THR A 55 17.64 18.23 -1.01
CA THR A 55 18.82 17.37 -0.83
C THR A 55 19.37 16.92 -2.19
N ASP A 56 18.49 16.55 -3.11
CA ASP A 56 18.87 16.20 -4.50
C ASP A 56 19.56 17.37 -5.20
N GLU A 57 19.08 18.60 -4.98
CA GLU A 57 19.72 19.79 -5.53
C GLU A 57 21.12 20.02 -4.93
N HIS A 58 21.29 19.87 -3.61
CA HIS A 58 22.62 19.97 -3.00
C HIS A 58 23.58 18.88 -3.49
N VAL A 59 23.10 17.65 -3.72
CA VAL A 59 23.91 16.57 -4.30
C VAL A 59 24.30 16.92 -5.74
N ARG A 60 23.37 17.45 -6.54
CA ARG A 60 23.65 17.91 -7.91
C ARG A 60 24.69 19.03 -7.92
N GLU A 61 24.52 20.06 -7.09
CA GLU A 61 25.47 21.17 -6.95
C GLU A 61 26.86 20.69 -6.52
N TYR A 62 26.93 19.75 -5.56
CA TYR A 62 28.19 19.15 -5.11
C TYR A 62 28.92 18.42 -6.24
N LEU A 63 28.20 17.59 -7.01
CA LEU A 63 28.78 16.84 -8.13
C LEU A 63 29.26 17.78 -9.25
N ILE A 64 28.53 18.86 -9.50
CA ILE A 64 28.95 19.92 -10.45
C ILE A 64 30.22 20.61 -9.94
N TYR A 65 30.24 21.05 -8.69
CA TYR A 65 31.38 21.75 -8.08
C TYR A 65 32.67 20.91 -8.12
N ARG A 66 32.58 19.60 -7.88
CA ARG A 66 33.72 18.67 -7.91
C ARG A 66 34.11 18.20 -9.31
N GLY A 67 33.33 18.52 -10.34
CA GLY A 67 33.58 18.12 -11.73
C GLY A 67 33.22 16.66 -12.03
N PHE A 68 32.40 16.01 -11.20
CA PHE A 68 31.98 14.61 -11.37
C PHE A 68 30.84 14.48 -12.39
N THR A 69 31.07 14.96 -13.61
CA THR A 69 30.05 15.06 -14.67
C THR A 69 29.54 13.70 -15.15
N ASN A 70 30.36 12.65 -15.11
CA ASN A 70 29.92 11.28 -15.42
C ASN A 70 29.00 10.73 -14.34
N THR A 71 29.35 10.91 -13.06
CA THR A 71 28.50 10.51 -11.92
C THR A 71 27.18 11.27 -11.93
N LEU A 72 27.19 12.56 -12.24
CA LEU A 72 25.98 13.36 -12.39
C LEU A 72 25.06 12.84 -13.50
N LYS A 73 25.61 12.47 -14.66
CA LYS A 73 24.82 11.84 -15.74
C LYS A 73 24.20 10.51 -15.32
N HIS A 74 24.95 9.69 -14.58
CA HIS A 74 24.41 8.45 -14.04
C HIS A 74 23.30 8.72 -13.03
N LEU A 75 23.51 9.65 -12.10
CA LEU A 75 22.50 10.08 -11.14
C LEU A 75 21.24 10.59 -11.84
N ASP A 76 21.36 11.48 -12.83
CA ASP A 76 20.19 12.01 -13.57
C ASP A 76 19.45 10.92 -14.35
N ASN A 77 20.17 9.93 -14.89
CA ASN A 77 19.57 8.80 -15.58
C ASN A 77 18.86 7.86 -14.60
N GLU A 78 19.46 7.60 -13.44
CA GLU A 78 18.84 6.83 -12.36
C GLU A 78 17.63 7.56 -11.77
N MET A 79 17.68 8.89 -11.58
CA MET A 79 16.54 9.71 -11.15
C MET A 79 15.40 9.75 -12.18
N LYS A 80 15.72 9.72 -13.49
CA LYS A 80 14.71 9.62 -14.56
C LYS A 80 14.13 8.21 -14.69
N ALA A 81 14.95 7.20 -14.41
CA ALA A 81 14.53 5.80 -14.36
C ALA A 81 13.78 5.47 -13.07
N ASP A 82 14.01 6.24 -12.00
CA ASP A 82 13.22 6.23 -10.77
C ASP A 82 11.86 6.87 -11.09
N LYS A 83 10.97 6.03 -11.62
CA LYS A 83 9.56 6.38 -11.89
C LYS A 83 8.83 6.79 -10.61
N GLU A 84 9.41 6.58 -9.42
CA GLU A 84 8.87 6.98 -8.13
C GLU A 84 9.43 8.36 -7.75
N LYS A 85 8.91 9.42 -8.41
CA LYS A 85 9.07 10.82 -7.98
C LYS A 85 8.60 10.99 -6.54
N GLY A 86 9.49 10.76 -5.59
CA GLY A 86 9.17 10.56 -4.18
C GLY A 86 8.27 9.32 -3.99
N PHE A 87 8.50 8.53 -2.96
CA PHE A 87 7.58 7.47 -2.57
C PHE A 87 6.24 8.06 -2.09
N ARG A 88 5.40 8.49 -3.03
CA ARG A 88 4.05 8.95 -2.76
C ARG A 88 3.17 7.72 -2.67
N VAL A 89 2.69 7.43 -1.47
CA VAL A 89 1.80 6.29 -1.20
C VAL A 89 0.63 6.27 -2.18
N ASP A 90 0.04 7.43 -2.48
CA ASP A 90 -1.02 7.56 -3.47
C ASP A 90 -0.66 6.97 -4.84
N LYS A 91 0.57 7.19 -5.33
CA LYS A 91 1.03 6.67 -6.62
C LYS A 91 1.19 5.16 -6.61
N ILE A 92 1.64 4.59 -5.49
CA ILE A 92 1.74 3.13 -5.30
C ILE A 92 0.34 2.52 -5.34
N ILE A 93 -0.61 3.12 -4.61
CA ILE A 93 -2.00 2.65 -4.59
C ILE A 93 -2.64 2.74 -5.98
N GLU A 94 -2.50 3.90 -6.65
CA GLU A 94 -2.99 4.10 -8.02
C GLU A 94 -2.42 3.06 -8.99
N GLN A 95 -1.11 2.77 -8.90
CA GLN A 95 -0.45 1.79 -9.77
C GLN A 95 -0.95 0.36 -9.52
N LEU A 96 -1.11 -0.03 -8.25
CA LEU A 96 -1.68 -1.34 -7.89
C LEU A 96 -3.12 -1.47 -8.39
N GLN A 97 -3.93 -0.43 -8.23
CA GLN A 97 -5.29 -0.39 -8.75
C GLN A 97 -5.32 -0.48 -10.28
N GLN A 98 -4.41 0.19 -10.98
CA GLN A 98 -4.31 0.12 -12.43
C GLN A 98 -4.07 -1.32 -12.91
N PHE A 99 -3.11 -2.04 -12.31
CA PHE A 99 -2.85 -3.44 -12.65
C PHE A 99 -4.05 -4.36 -12.38
N VAL A 100 -4.79 -4.10 -11.30
CA VAL A 100 -6.03 -4.82 -11.00
C VAL A 100 -7.09 -4.55 -12.06
N GLN A 101 -7.30 -3.28 -12.43
CA GLN A 101 -8.30 -2.87 -13.40
C GLN A 101 -7.98 -3.35 -14.82
N SER A 102 -6.69 -3.47 -15.18
CA SER A 102 -6.23 -3.98 -16.48
C SER A 102 -6.08 -5.50 -16.53
N PHE A 103 -6.35 -6.22 -15.43
CA PHE A 103 -6.16 -7.66 -15.30
C PHE A 103 -4.71 -8.12 -15.59
N ASP A 104 -3.74 -7.30 -15.20
CA ASP A 104 -2.32 -7.61 -15.35
C ASP A 104 -1.75 -8.22 -14.06
N LEU A 105 -1.99 -9.52 -13.89
CA LEU A 105 -1.51 -10.27 -12.74
C LEU A 105 0.03 -10.30 -12.65
N CYS A 106 0.72 -10.41 -13.79
CA CYS A 106 2.18 -10.52 -13.80
C CYS A 106 2.82 -9.24 -13.26
N SER A 107 2.44 -8.08 -13.82
CA SER A 107 2.95 -6.79 -13.36
C SER A 107 2.54 -6.50 -11.91
N LEU A 108 1.33 -6.89 -11.49
CA LEU A 108 0.90 -6.76 -10.10
C LEU A 108 1.82 -7.54 -9.14
N LYS A 109 2.14 -8.79 -9.48
CA LYS A 109 3.04 -9.64 -8.67
C LYS A 109 4.45 -9.09 -8.61
N GLU A 110 5.00 -8.71 -9.75
CA GLU A 110 6.35 -8.16 -9.84
C GLU A 110 6.46 -6.86 -9.05
N TYR A 111 5.46 -5.99 -9.15
CA TYR A 111 5.43 -4.74 -8.40
C TYR A 111 5.28 -4.97 -6.88
N TRP A 112 4.43 -5.90 -6.44
CA TRP A 112 4.37 -6.26 -5.02
C TRP A 112 5.69 -6.83 -4.51
N LEU A 113 6.35 -7.70 -5.27
CA LEU A 113 7.65 -8.26 -4.92
C LEU A 113 8.75 -7.19 -4.86
N TYR A 114 8.66 -6.19 -5.73
CA TYR A 114 9.53 -5.02 -5.69
C TYR A 114 9.33 -4.22 -4.39
N LEU A 115 8.08 -3.95 -3.99
CA LEU A 115 7.78 -3.31 -2.70
C LEU A 115 8.29 -4.14 -1.53
N ASP A 116 8.14 -5.47 -1.59
CA ASP A 116 8.64 -6.40 -0.57
C ASP A 116 10.16 -6.32 -0.42
N ARG A 117 10.89 -6.33 -1.53
CA ARG A 117 12.36 -6.22 -1.54
C ARG A 117 12.88 -4.83 -1.15
N ARG A 118 12.19 -3.75 -1.54
CA ARG A 118 12.67 -2.38 -1.31
C ARG A 118 12.27 -1.86 0.08
N LEU A 119 11.10 -2.25 0.57
CA LEU A 119 10.49 -1.69 1.79
C LEU A 119 10.37 -2.73 2.89
N PHE A 120 9.80 -3.90 2.59
CA PHE A 120 9.40 -4.85 3.64
C PHE A 120 10.57 -5.70 4.16
N CYS A 121 11.66 -5.83 3.40
CA CYS A 121 12.86 -6.55 3.83
C CYS A 121 13.54 -5.92 5.06
N ARG A 122 13.32 -4.62 5.29
CA ARG A 122 13.87 -3.87 6.44
C ARG A 122 12.97 -3.94 7.66
N LEU A 123 11.82 -4.60 7.57
CA LEU A 123 10.85 -4.66 8.65
C LEU A 123 11.17 -5.76 9.64
N GLU A 124 10.91 -5.46 10.92
CA GLU A 124 10.88 -6.46 11.97
C GLU A 124 9.88 -7.58 11.63
N ASP A 125 10.20 -8.80 12.07
CA ASP A 125 9.39 -10.00 11.83
C ASP A 125 7.92 -9.84 12.26
N VAL A 126 7.68 -8.97 13.24
CA VAL A 126 6.35 -8.61 13.74
C VAL A 126 5.43 -8.08 12.62
N TYR A 127 5.98 -7.37 11.63
CA TYR A 127 5.19 -6.80 10.53
C TYR A 127 4.96 -7.76 9.36
N LYS A 128 5.68 -8.89 9.29
CA LYS A 128 5.55 -9.86 8.19
C LYS A 128 4.14 -10.44 8.07
N SER A 129 3.47 -10.67 9.20
CA SER A 129 2.08 -11.15 9.21
C SER A 129 1.13 -10.12 8.58
N THR A 130 1.31 -8.83 8.88
CA THR A 130 0.51 -7.74 8.30
C THR A 130 0.76 -7.62 6.79
N VAL A 131 2.02 -7.67 6.34
CA VAL A 131 2.37 -7.66 4.91
C VAL A 131 1.70 -8.83 4.19
N ASN A 132 1.73 -10.04 4.76
CA ASN A 132 1.06 -11.20 4.20
C ASN A 132 -0.45 -11.03 4.11
N LYS A 133 -1.10 -10.47 5.16
CA LYS A 133 -2.54 -10.18 5.12
C LYS A 133 -2.89 -9.16 4.04
N LEU A 134 -2.08 -8.13 3.85
CA LEU A 134 -2.27 -7.13 2.79
C LEU A 134 -2.09 -7.74 1.40
N ARG A 135 -1.06 -8.58 1.21
CA ARG A 135 -0.84 -9.33 -0.03
C ARG A 135 -2.04 -10.22 -0.38
N THR A 136 -2.50 -11.01 0.58
CA THR A 136 -3.69 -11.86 0.42
C THR A 136 -4.92 -11.01 0.06
N SER A 137 -5.12 -9.87 0.72
CA SER A 137 -6.24 -8.98 0.44
C SER A 137 -6.15 -8.34 -0.96
N LEU A 138 -4.94 -7.98 -1.42
CA LEU A 138 -4.69 -7.49 -2.76
C LEU A 138 -5.04 -8.53 -3.83
N TYR A 139 -4.66 -9.77 -3.62
CA TYR A 139 -4.99 -10.86 -4.54
C TYR A 139 -6.49 -11.17 -4.56
N ARG A 140 -7.15 -11.16 -3.39
CA ARG A 140 -8.62 -11.26 -3.31
C ARG A 140 -9.29 -10.10 -4.05
N TYR A 141 -8.76 -8.89 -3.91
CA TYR A 141 -9.27 -7.70 -4.61
C TYR A 141 -9.15 -7.84 -6.13
N TYR A 142 -8.03 -8.37 -6.61
CA TYR A 142 -7.83 -8.71 -8.02
C TYR A 142 -8.88 -9.71 -8.52
N VAL A 143 -9.04 -10.85 -7.82
CA VAL A 143 -9.97 -11.93 -8.19
C VAL A 143 -11.43 -11.47 -8.15
N ILE A 144 -11.82 -10.66 -7.18
CA ILE A 144 -13.18 -10.12 -7.13
C ILE A 144 -13.42 -9.16 -8.30
N ASN A 145 -12.44 -8.31 -8.65
CA ASN A 145 -12.55 -7.41 -9.79
C ASN A 145 -12.67 -8.17 -11.13
N THR A 146 -12.00 -9.32 -11.32
CA THR A 146 -12.15 -10.15 -12.52
C THR A 146 -13.58 -10.70 -12.64
N ILE A 147 -14.15 -11.18 -11.54
CA ILE A 147 -15.52 -11.71 -11.50
C ILE A 147 -16.56 -10.60 -11.72
N GLN A 148 -16.43 -9.47 -11.03
CA GLN A 148 -17.37 -8.33 -11.15
C GLN A 148 -17.43 -7.77 -12.58
N ARG A 149 -16.34 -7.90 -13.35
CA ARG A 149 -16.27 -7.48 -14.76
C ARG A 149 -16.63 -8.60 -15.74
N GLY A 150 -17.12 -9.74 -15.25
CA GLY A 150 -17.52 -10.88 -16.08
C GLY A 150 -16.35 -11.63 -16.73
N ASN A 151 -15.11 -11.40 -16.28
CA ASN A 151 -13.92 -12.01 -16.86
C ASN A 151 -13.49 -13.27 -16.08
N LEU A 152 -14.24 -14.34 -16.27
CA LEU A 152 -13.98 -15.64 -15.63
C LEU A 152 -12.67 -16.28 -16.10
N GLU A 153 -12.24 -16.03 -17.35
CA GLU A 153 -10.96 -16.53 -17.87
C GLU A 153 -9.79 -16.01 -17.03
N LYS A 154 -9.76 -14.71 -16.71
CA LYS A 154 -8.73 -14.12 -15.84
C LYS A 154 -8.80 -14.63 -14.40
N THR A 155 -10.00 -14.98 -13.94
CA THR A 155 -10.20 -15.60 -12.63
C THR A 155 -9.57 -17.00 -12.59
N GLN A 156 -9.81 -17.82 -13.62
CA GLN A 156 -9.21 -19.15 -13.75
C GLN A 156 -7.69 -19.06 -13.94
N GLU A 157 -7.21 -18.12 -14.78
CA GLU A 157 -5.78 -17.87 -14.99
C GLU A 157 -5.06 -17.55 -13.67
N PHE A 158 -5.69 -16.75 -12.79
CA PHE A 158 -5.15 -16.45 -11.46
C PHE A 158 -4.92 -17.73 -10.67
N PHE A 159 -5.95 -18.55 -10.48
CA PHE A 159 -5.82 -19.78 -9.69
C PHE A 159 -4.89 -20.79 -10.34
N GLN A 160 -4.85 -20.89 -11.68
CA GLN A 160 -3.92 -21.78 -12.37
C GLN A 160 -2.45 -21.36 -12.14
N LYS A 161 -2.14 -20.06 -12.24
CA LYS A 161 -0.79 -19.54 -12.03
C LYS A 161 -0.38 -19.51 -10.56
N GLN A 162 -1.33 -19.38 -9.64
CA GLN A 162 -1.06 -19.21 -8.20
C GLN A 162 -1.30 -20.48 -7.37
N ALA A 163 -1.88 -21.54 -7.94
CA ALA A 163 -2.28 -22.75 -7.20
C ALA A 163 -1.15 -23.32 -6.33
N LEU A 164 0.06 -23.47 -6.88
CA LEU A 164 1.19 -24.06 -6.17
C LEU A 164 1.61 -23.26 -4.92
N GLU A 165 1.48 -21.94 -5.00
CA GLU A 165 1.84 -21.03 -3.91
C GLU A 165 0.70 -20.90 -2.87
N LEU A 166 -0.55 -20.90 -3.34
CA LEU A 166 -1.73 -20.66 -2.50
C LEU A 166 -2.27 -21.92 -1.83
N GLN A 167 -2.04 -23.12 -2.37
CA GLN A 167 -2.56 -24.37 -1.80
C GLN A 167 -2.06 -24.65 -0.36
N GLY A 168 -0.87 -24.14 0.00
CA GLY A 168 -0.32 -24.27 1.35
C GLY A 168 -0.88 -23.26 2.35
N GLN A 169 -1.72 -22.31 1.90
CA GLN A 169 -2.26 -21.23 2.71
C GLN A 169 -3.72 -21.54 3.05
N PRO A 170 -4.06 -21.78 4.34
CA PRO A 170 -5.41 -22.21 4.73
C PRO A 170 -6.49 -21.19 4.36
N GLU A 171 -6.15 -19.89 4.35
CA GLU A 171 -7.09 -18.83 3.99
C GLU A 171 -7.51 -18.81 2.51
N TRP A 172 -6.82 -19.56 1.64
CA TRP A 172 -7.16 -19.70 0.23
C TRP A 172 -7.95 -20.96 -0.09
N ARG A 173 -8.04 -21.92 0.84
CA ARG A 173 -8.66 -23.22 0.61
C ARG A 173 -10.08 -23.09 0.02
N ASP A 174 -10.90 -22.27 0.67
CA ASP A 174 -12.30 -22.13 0.26
C ASP A 174 -12.44 -21.26 -1.01
N TRP A 175 -11.42 -20.46 -1.35
CA TRP A 175 -11.42 -19.59 -2.54
C TRP A 175 -11.22 -20.34 -3.86
N PHE A 176 -10.64 -21.55 -3.85
CA PHE A 176 -10.44 -22.34 -5.07
C PHE A 176 -11.76 -22.77 -5.73
N VAL A 177 -12.88 -22.77 -5.00
CA VAL A 177 -14.20 -23.07 -5.58
C VAL A 177 -14.77 -21.90 -6.39
N LEU A 178 -14.26 -20.68 -6.15
CA LEU A 178 -14.83 -19.44 -6.66
C LEU A 178 -15.02 -19.39 -8.18
N PRO A 179 -14.06 -19.85 -9.03
CA PRO A 179 -14.23 -19.84 -10.49
C PRO A 179 -15.35 -20.74 -11.01
N PHE A 180 -15.85 -21.66 -10.18
CA PHE A 180 -16.86 -22.65 -10.54
C PHE A 180 -18.25 -22.30 -10.00
N LEU A 181 -18.36 -21.23 -9.20
CA LEU A 181 -19.65 -20.77 -8.67
C LEU A 181 -20.41 -19.98 -9.74
N PRO A 182 -21.70 -20.28 -9.99
CA PRO A 182 -22.50 -19.53 -10.97
C PRO A 182 -22.85 -18.11 -10.52
N SER A 183 -22.97 -17.87 -9.21
CA SER A 183 -23.26 -16.55 -8.62
C SER A 183 -22.48 -16.37 -7.30
N PRO A 184 -21.14 -16.17 -7.37
CA PRO A 184 -20.30 -16.07 -6.18
C PRO A 184 -20.68 -14.89 -5.27
N GLU A 185 -21.27 -13.82 -5.82
CA GLU A 185 -21.77 -12.66 -5.09
C GLU A 185 -22.97 -12.97 -4.18
N GLN A 186 -23.69 -14.07 -4.41
CA GLN A 186 -24.79 -14.53 -3.56
C GLN A 186 -24.33 -15.50 -2.48
N ASN A 187 -23.10 -16.02 -2.57
CA ASN A 187 -22.57 -16.96 -1.59
C ASN A 187 -22.20 -16.23 -0.29
N PRO A 188 -22.77 -16.59 0.88
CA PRO A 188 -22.50 -15.92 2.15
C PRO A 188 -21.02 -15.81 2.52
N ALA A 189 -20.20 -16.78 2.09
CA ALA A 189 -18.75 -16.78 2.36
C ALA A 189 -18.00 -15.69 1.58
N PHE A 190 -18.48 -15.33 0.38
CA PHE A 190 -17.81 -14.39 -0.52
C PHE A 190 -18.51 -13.04 -0.63
N LEU A 191 -19.80 -12.99 -0.32
CA LEU A 191 -20.65 -11.79 -0.41
C LEU A 191 -20.01 -10.54 0.21
N PRO A 192 -19.34 -10.58 1.39
CA PRO A 192 -18.68 -9.40 1.95
C PRO A 192 -17.62 -8.79 1.03
N TYR A 193 -16.90 -9.62 0.27
CA TYR A 193 -15.80 -9.20 -0.60
C TYR A 193 -16.27 -8.49 -1.87
N PHE A 194 -17.51 -8.74 -2.31
CA PHE A 194 -18.13 -8.04 -3.45
C PHE A 194 -18.60 -6.62 -3.09
N SER A 195 -18.58 -6.25 -1.81
CA SER A 195 -18.99 -4.92 -1.38
C SER A 195 -17.91 -3.87 -1.67
N ARG A 196 -18.34 -2.69 -2.13
CA ARG A 196 -17.45 -1.52 -2.29
C ARG A 196 -16.79 -1.14 -0.96
N GLN A 197 -17.52 -1.27 0.14
CA GLN A 197 -17.01 -0.99 1.49
C GLN A 197 -15.78 -1.83 1.83
N TRP A 198 -15.78 -3.12 1.48
CA TRP A 198 -14.62 -3.98 1.71
C TRP A 198 -13.40 -3.52 0.90
N ALA A 199 -13.59 -3.23 -0.39
CA ALA A 199 -12.52 -2.75 -1.26
C ALA A 199 -11.93 -1.42 -0.75
N ASP A 200 -12.77 -0.45 -0.41
CA ASP A 200 -12.34 0.85 0.12
C ASP A 200 -11.59 0.69 1.45
N THR A 201 -12.07 -0.20 2.34
CA THR A 201 -11.42 -0.50 3.62
C THR A 201 -10.03 -1.12 3.42
N PHE A 202 -9.90 -2.04 2.47
CA PHE A 202 -8.61 -2.63 2.11
C PHE A 202 -7.63 -1.57 1.60
N LEU A 203 -8.07 -0.71 0.67
CA LEU A 203 -7.23 0.33 0.07
C LEU A 203 -6.75 1.35 1.12
N VAL A 204 -7.64 1.79 2.00
CA VAL A 204 -7.29 2.68 3.13
C VAL A 204 -6.30 2.01 4.08
N SER A 205 -6.48 0.72 4.36
CA SER A 205 -5.56 -0.03 5.23
C SER A 205 -4.17 -0.16 4.62
N LEU A 206 -4.09 -0.45 3.32
CA LEU A 206 -2.82 -0.51 2.58
C LEU A 206 -2.14 0.85 2.54
N HIS A 207 -2.89 1.91 2.23
CA HIS A 207 -2.39 3.28 2.24
C HIS A 207 -1.80 3.63 3.61
N ASN A 208 -2.58 3.45 4.69
CA ASN A 208 -2.14 3.78 6.05
C ASN A 208 -0.90 3.00 6.46
N PHE A 209 -0.82 1.70 6.12
CA PHE A 209 0.35 0.88 6.38
C PHE A 209 1.59 1.44 5.67
N LEU A 210 1.49 1.70 4.37
CA LEU A 210 2.59 2.27 3.58
C LEU A 210 3.00 3.66 4.11
N SER A 211 2.05 4.53 4.46
CA SER A 211 2.36 5.86 5.03
C SER A 211 3.18 5.76 6.31
N VAL A 212 2.81 4.86 7.23
CA VAL A 212 3.58 4.64 8.47
C VAL A 212 4.97 4.09 8.15
N LEU A 213 5.07 3.13 7.21
CA LEU A 213 6.36 2.58 6.81
C LEU A 213 7.30 3.64 6.25
N PHE A 214 6.83 4.49 5.35
CA PHE A 214 7.66 5.54 4.78
C PHE A 214 8.09 6.59 5.81
N GLN A 215 7.22 6.90 6.78
CA GLN A 215 7.60 7.75 7.91
C GLN A 215 8.71 7.09 8.75
N CYS A 216 8.63 5.79 9.04
CA CYS A 216 9.66 5.09 9.79
C CYS A 216 10.99 4.98 9.04
N VAL A 217 10.96 4.73 7.72
CA VAL A 217 12.16 4.59 6.89
C VAL A 217 12.86 5.93 6.66
N HIS A 218 12.13 7.04 6.67
CA HIS A 218 12.69 8.39 6.50
C HIS A 218 13.24 9.00 7.82
N ILE A 219 12.94 8.37 8.96
CA ILE A 219 13.46 8.77 10.28
C ILE A 219 14.75 8.00 10.64
N LEU A 220 15.02 6.86 9.98
CA LEU A 220 16.24 6.05 10.13
C LEU A 220 17.35 6.55 9.19
#